data_AF-A0A946AKI9-F1
#
_entry.id   AF-A0A946AKI9-F1
#
_cell.length_a   1.000
_cell.length_b   1.000
_cell.length_c   1.000
_cell.angle_alpha   90.00
_cell.angle_beta   90.00
_cell.angle_gamma   90.00
#
_symmetry.space_group_name_H-M   'P 1'
#
loop_
_entity.id
_entity.type
_entity.pdbx_description
1 polymer ?
#
loop_
_entity_poly.entity_id
_entity_poly.type
_entity_poly.pdbx_seq_one_letter_code
_entity_poly.pdbx_strand_id
1 'polypeptide(L)'
;MRYDVPIVESAAANASQAIWMDKGAPVVGSMDAYAQSFESVTNKFFAPAKEALPRPFDPLFAGDNSKLDSLSAADVIKKLDLSTHERDLISTFAAMNGHSNPEQSSYLDQLRWFALGDFNLWNLWDNLGRYRVKGGTRVLLDHMQNDNDSEVIYSSPVQSVVQSHNRVTVTTKAGATYVARSVVVALPLNCLNDIDFAPKTSSTKQRVSEARHTGSGIKIYARTRRKYPIFLGHGNYQMPLFFYSRNTMTTTTSCLLGLASIRTNWTFTTVKRFPRQCANSSPTSKLEKRFHTTGIRILMPVEHGACTVQIYSRMIYPNCSAPKTTSILQVPT
;
A
#
# COMPACT_ATOMS: atom_id res chain seq x y z
N MET A 1 4.06 -7.26 24.83
CA MET A 1 4.74 -7.87 23.65
C MET A 1 6.06 -8.42 24.13
N ARG A 2 6.60 -9.53 23.60
CA ARG A 2 7.84 -10.18 24.12
C ARG A 2 9.00 -9.23 24.47
N TYR A 3 9.21 -8.18 23.69
CA TYR A 3 10.33 -7.24 23.83
C TYR A 3 9.94 -5.86 24.40
N ASP A 4 8.69 -5.68 24.85
CA ASP A 4 8.17 -4.44 25.44
C ASP A 4 8.50 -3.14 24.68
N VAL A 5 8.60 -3.24 23.35
CA VAL A 5 8.89 -2.09 22.50
C VAL A 5 7.71 -1.10 22.55
N PRO A 6 7.94 0.17 22.90
CA PRO A 6 6.86 1.13 23.05
C PRO A 6 6.18 1.44 21.72
N ILE A 7 4.87 1.64 21.77
CA ILE A 7 4.05 2.12 20.65
C ILE A 7 3.65 3.58 20.86
N VAL A 8 3.40 4.28 19.77
CA VAL A 8 2.90 5.67 19.77
C VAL A 8 1.81 5.80 18.72
N GLU A 9 0.93 6.79 18.89
CA GLU A 9 -0.06 7.08 17.89
C GLU A 9 0.53 7.77 16.65
N SER A 10 -0.07 7.48 15.50
CA SER A 10 0.15 8.14 14.23
C SER A 10 -0.56 9.49 14.24
N ALA A 11 0.08 10.53 13.69
CA ALA A 11 -0.54 11.85 13.58
C ALA A 11 -1.89 11.82 12.85
N ALA A 12 -2.03 10.94 11.84
CA ALA A 12 -3.26 10.76 11.07
C ALA A 12 -4.46 10.29 11.92
N ALA A 13 -4.25 9.67 13.08
CA ALA A 13 -5.33 9.30 14.01
C ALA A 13 -6.03 10.53 14.61
N ASN A 14 -5.35 11.68 14.61
CA ASN A 14 -5.85 12.97 15.10
C ASN A 14 -6.27 13.89 13.95
N ALA A 15 -6.73 13.32 12.83
CA ALA A 15 -7.28 14.12 11.73
C ALA A 15 -8.51 14.89 12.20
N SER A 16 -8.54 16.19 11.95
CA SER A 16 -9.66 17.06 12.31
C SER A 16 -10.68 17.19 11.18
N GLN A 17 -10.34 16.70 9.99
CA GLN A 17 -11.16 16.79 8.79
C GLN A 17 -10.89 15.61 7.85
N ALA A 18 -11.89 15.27 7.06
CA ALA A 18 -11.78 14.34 5.96
C ALA A 18 -12.00 15.07 4.62
N ILE A 19 -11.36 14.56 3.58
CA ILE A 19 -11.54 14.97 2.19
C ILE A 19 -11.95 13.71 1.43
N TRP A 20 -13.12 13.72 0.78
CA TRP A 20 -13.59 12.57 0.01
C TRP A 20 -14.18 12.99 -1.33
N MET A 21 -14.45 12.03 -2.22
CA MET A 21 -15.12 12.29 -3.48
C MET A 21 -16.64 12.15 -3.33
N ASP A 22 -17.39 13.14 -3.80
CA ASP A 22 -18.83 13.07 -4.00
C ASP A 22 -19.19 13.72 -5.34
N LYS A 23 -20.03 13.06 -6.13
CA LYS A 23 -20.44 13.49 -7.48
C LYS A 23 -19.27 13.97 -8.37
N GLY A 24 -18.11 13.32 -8.25
CA GLY A 24 -16.91 13.62 -9.02
C GLY A 24 -16.10 14.84 -8.55
N ALA A 25 -16.46 15.47 -7.43
CA ALA A 25 -15.74 16.60 -6.83
C ALA A 25 -15.24 16.27 -5.42
N PRO A 26 -14.11 16.86 -4.99
CA PRO A 26 -13.65 16.73 -3.61
C PRO A 26 -14.56 17.53 -2.67
N VAL A 27 -15.02 16.88 -1.61
CA VAL A 27 -15.74 17.48 -0.49
C VAL A 27 -14.82 17.50 0.72
N VAL A 28 -14.81 18.62 1.44
CA VAL A 28 -14.13 18.76 2.73
C VAL A 28 -15.20 18.78 3.82
N GLY A 29 -15.06 17.94 4.83
CA GLY A 29 -16.02 17.89 5.93
C GLY A 29 -15.45 17.29 7.21
N SER A 30 -16.33 17.11 8.20
CA SER A 30 -15.95 16.54 9.49
C SER A 30 -15.59 15.05 9.36
N MET A 31 -14.78 14.56 10.31
CA MET A 31 -14.50 13.14 10.42
C MET A 31 -15.77 12.33 10.69
N ASP A 32 -16.72 12.88 11.45
CA ASP A 32 -17.99 12.19 11.78
C ASP A 32 -18.86 11.95 10.54
N ALA A 33 -18.99 12.96 9.67
CA ALA A 33 -19.77 12.83 8.43
C ALA A 33 -19.15 11.77 7.51
N TYR A 34 -17.82 11.77 7.38
CA TYR A 34 -17.09 10.74 6.65
C TYR A 34 -17.28 9.35 7.29
N ALA A 35 -17.16 9.26 8.61
CA ALA A 35 -17.25 8.03 9.36
C ALA A 35 -18.61 7.37 9.21
N GLN A 36 -19.69 8.14 9.34
CA GLN A 36 -21.05 7.63 9.19
C GLN A 36 -21.30 7.03 7.80
N SER A 37 -20.90 7.72 6.73
CA SER A 37 -21.08 7.19 5.38
C SER A 37 -20.23 5.95 5.13
N PHE A 38 -18.98 5.97 5.62
CA PHE A 38 -18.06 4.88 5.39
C PHE A 38 -18.46 3.60 6.14
N GLU A 39 -18.86 3.73 7.41
CA GLU A 39 -19.35 2.60 8.20
C GLU A 39 -20.60 1.96 7.58
N SER A 40 -21.54 2.79 7.11
CA SER A 40 -22.73 2.33 6.40
C SER A 40 -22.37 1.43 5.20
N VAL A 41 -21.49 1.89 4.31
CA VAL A 41 -21.12 1.10 3.12
C VAL A 41 -20.28 -0.13 3.47
N THR A 42 -19.39 -0.05 4.46
CA THR A 42 -18.58 -1.21 4.86
C THR A 42 -19.45 -2.30 5.48
N ASN A 43 -20.47 -1.94 6.26
CA ASN A 43 -21.39 -2.93 6.83
C ASN A 43 -22.18 -3.67 5.74
N LYS A 44 -22.58 -2.98 4.66
CA LYS A 44 -23.19 -3.61 3.47
C LYS A 44 -22.20 -4.55 2.76
N PHE A 45 -20.96 -4.09 2.55
CA PHE A 45 -19.96 -4.83 1.79
C PHE A 45 -19.40 -6.04 2.55
N PHE A 46 -19.28 -5.98 3.88
CA PHE A 46 -18.73 -7.06 4.70
C PHE A 46 -19.79 -7.92 5.41
N ALA A 47 -21.08 -7.73 5.11
CA ALA A 47 -22.18 -8.45 5.72
C ALA A 47 -21.97 -9.98 5.90
N PRO A 48 -21.43 -10.74 4.92
CA PRO A 48 -21.25 -12.19 5.08
C PRO A 48 -20.03 -12.59 5.93
N ALA A 49 -19.18 -11.66 6.38
CA ALA A 49 -17.89 -11.98 6.99
C ALA A 49 -18.00 -12.87 8.23
N LYS A 50 -19.00 -12.61 9.09
CA LYS A 50 -19.17 -13.35 10.35
C LYS A 50 -19.56 -14.81 10.15
N GLU A 51 -20.39 -15.09 9.15
CA GLU A 51 -20.78 -16.44 8.78
C GLU A 51 -19.66 -17.16 8.01
N ALA A 52 -19.02 -16.48 7.06
CA ALA A 52 -17.97 -17.06 6.23
C ALA A 52 -16.68 -17.35 7.02
N LEU A 53 -16.34 -16.49 7.99
CA LEU A 53 -15.06 -16.50 8.71
C LEU A 53 -15.23 -16.30 10.23
N PRO A 54 -15.99 -17.16 10.94
CA PRO A 54 -16.20 -17.05 12.38
C PRO A 54 -14.90 -17.28 13.19
N ARG A 55 -13.87 -17.88 12.56
CA ARG A 55 -12.52 -18.02 13.10
C ARG A 55 -11.51 -17.44 12.10
N PRO A 56 -11.26 -16.12 12.10
CA PRO A 56 -10.46 -15.49 11.04
C PRO A 56 -8.97 -15.90 11.04
N PHE A 57 -8.47 -16.40 12.18
CA PHE A 57 -7.13 -17.00 12.31
C PHE A 57 -7.06 -18.45 11.79
N ASP A 58 -8.21 -19.09 11.57
CA ASP A 58 -8.37 -20.40 10.96
C ASP A 58 -9.38 -20.30 9.79
N PRO A 59 -8.99 -19.69 8.66
CA PRO A 59 -9.92 -19.26 7.61
C PRO A 59 -10.61 -20.41 6.87
N LEU A 60 -10.18 -21.66 7.08
CA LEU A 60 -10.81 -22.85 6.50
C LEU A 60 -11.80 -23.53 7.46
N PHE A 61 -11.98 -22.99 8.67
CA PHE A 61 -12.80 -23.59 9.71
C PHE A 61 -14.27 -23.79 9.31
N ALA A 62 -14.88 -22.80 8.66
CA ALA A 62 -16.31 -22.86 8.28
C ALA A 62 -16.58 -23.73 7.04
N GLY A 63 -15.54 -24.32 6.44
CA GLY A 63 -15.66 -25.16 5.25
C GLY A 63 -15.36 -24.41 3.95
N ASP A 64 -16.05 -24.81 2.87
CA ASP A 64 -15.74 -24.35 1.52
C ASP A 64 -16.29 -22.93 1.25
N ASN A 65 -15.38 -21.96 1.18
CA ASN A 65 -15.65 -20.58 0.79
C ASN A 65 -15.29 -20.29 -0.68
N SER A 66 -15.11 -21.31 -1.53
CA SER A 66 -14.72 -21.17 -2.94
C SER A 66 -15.58 -20.20 -3.74
N LYS A 67 -16.89 -20.13 -3.48
CA LYS A 67 -17.79 -19.16 -4.11
C LYS A 67 -17.39 -17.72 -3.80
N LEU A 68 -17.08 -17.42 -2.54
CA LEU A 68 -16.64 -16.08 -2.12
C LEU A 68 -15.25 -15.77 -2.66
N ASP A 69 -14.36 -16.78 -2.69
CA ASP A 69 -12.99 -16.61 -3.21
C ASP A 69 -12.94 -16.41 -4.74
N SER A 70 -13.93 -16.97 -5.46
CA SER A 70 -14.07 -16.80 -6.91
C SER A 70 -14.57 -15.42 -7.33
N LEU A 71 -15.12 -14.64 -6.40
CA LEU A 71 -15.61 -13.28 -6.66
C LEU A 71 -14.50 -12.27 -6.43
N SER A 72 -14.38 -11.30 -7.33
CA SER A 72 -13.58 -10.11 -7.03
C SER A 72 -14.34 -9.14 -6.14
N ALA A 73 -13.63 -8.26 -5.43
CA ALA A 73 -14.25 -7.17 -4.69
C ALA A 73 -15.14 -6.30 -5.61
N ALA A 74 -14.71 -6.05 -6.85
CA ALA A 74 -15.49 -5.31 -7.83
C ALA A 74 -16.81 -6.00 -8.22
N ASP A 75 -16.83 -7.34 -8.32
CA ASP A 75 -18.04 -8.10 -8.66
C ASP A 75 -19.12 -7.94 -7.60
N VAL A 76 -18.71 -7.88 -6.33
CA VAL A 76 -19.64 -7.66 -5.22
C VAL A 76 -20.09 -6.20 -5.17
N ILE A 77 -19.18 -5.24 -5.30
CA ILE A 77 -19.51 -3.80 -5.30
C ILE A 77 -20.54 -3.47 -6.39
N LYS A 78 -20.45 -4.09 -7.57
CA LYS A 78 -21.43 -3.90 -8.66
C LYS A 78 -22.84 -4.38 -8.32
N LYS A 79 -22.98 -5.39 -7.46
CA LYS A 79 -24.27 -5.97 -7.07
C LYS A 79 -24.95 -5.22 -5.94
N LEU A 80 -24.21 -4.38 -5.21
CA LEU A 80 -24.75 -3.57 -4.12
C LEU A 80 -25.41 -2.30 -4.66
N ASP A 81 -26.57 -1.98 -4.09
CA ASP A 81 -27.25 -0.70 -4.29
C ASP A 81 -26.54 0.39 -3.48
N LEU A 82 -25.59 1.05 -4.16
CA LEU A 82 -24.72 2.06 -3.58
C LEU A 82 -24.82 3.34 -4.41
N SER A 83 -24.91 4.48 -3.72
CA SER A 83 -24.66 5.79 -4.30
C SER A 83 -23.25 5.88 -4.88
N THR A 84 -23.01 6.85 -5.76
CA THR A 84 -21.67 7.10 -6.32
C THR A 84 -20.61 7.32 -5.23
N HIS A 85 -20.97 8.06 -4.18
CA HIS A 85 -20.10 8.33 -3.04
C HIS A 85 -19.73 7.04 -2.28
N GLU A 86 -20.72 6.24 -1.88
CA GLU A 86 -20.48 4.95 -1.19
C GLU A 86 -19.63 4.02 -2.06
N ARG A 87 -19.89 3.98 -3.36
CA ARG A 87 -19.14 3.17 -4.33
C ARG A 87 -17.67 3.60 -4.42
N ASP A 88 -17.40 4.90 -4.43
CA ASP A 88 -16.03 5.43 -4.44
C ASP A 88 -15.29 5.07 -3.14
N LEU A 89 -15.93 5.20 -1.98
CA LEU A 89 -15.35 4.83 -0.68
C LEU A 89 -14.98 3.35 -0.64
N ILE A 90 -15.91 2.46 -0.99
CA ILE A 90 -15.66 1.02 -0.84
C ILE A 90 -14.73 0.46 -1.91
N SER A 91 -14.77 1.00 -3.14
CA SER A 91 -13.85 0.58 -4.20
C SER A 91 -12.42 0.97 -3.86
N THR A 92 -12.23 2.15 -3.27
CA THR A 92 -10.92 2.62 -2.83
C THR A 92 -10.42 1.85 -1.62
N PHE A 93 -11.30 1.52 -0.66
CA PHE A 93 -10.95 0.66 0.45
C PHE A 93 -10.55 -0.75 -0.02
N ALA A 94 -11.31 -1.36 -0.93
CA ALA A 94 -10.97 -2.65 -1.53
C ALA A 94 -9.63 -2.62 -2.27
N ALA A 95 -9.38 -1.56 -3.05
CA ALA A 95 -8.11 -1.37 -3.74
C ALA A 95 -6.93 -1.22 -2.76
N MET A 96 -7.17 -0.51 -1.65
CA MET A 96 -6.19 -0.34 -0.58
C MET A 96 -5.86 -1.68 0.08
N ASN A 97 -6.87 -2.46 0.50
CA ASN A 97 -6.66 -3.75 1.17
C ASN A 97 -6.01 -4.78 0.25
N GLY A 98 -6.47 -4.87 -1.00
CA GLY A 98 -5.90 -5.78 -2.00
C GLY A 98 -4.53 -5.34 -2.51
N HIS A 99 -4.10 -4.12 -2.19
CA HIS A 99 -2.92 -3.48 -2.78
C HIS A 99 -2.95 -3.57 -4.33
N SER A 100 -4.13 -3.59 -4.94
CA SER A 100 -4.35 -3.90 -6.35
C SER A 100 -5.63 -3.24 -6.83
N ASN A 101 -6.01 -3.50 -8.09
CA ASN A 101 -7.35 -3.12 -8.53
C ASN A 101 -8.42 -4.00 -7.84
N PRO A 102 -9.62 -3.48 -7.53
CA PRO A 102 -10.69 -4.27 -6.90
C PRO A 102 -11.12 -5.50 -7.74
N GLU A 103 -10.97 -5.44 -9.06
CA GLU A 103 -11.23 -6.54 -10.02
C GLU A 103 -10.18 -7.67 -9.93
N GLN A 104 -9.10 -7.46 -9.18
CA GLN A 104 -8.02 -8.43 -9.00
C GLN A 104 -7.90 -8.87 -7.53
N SER A 105 -8.71 -8.33 -6.63
CA SER A 105 -8.69 -8.69 -5.22
C SER A 105 -9.84 -9.65 -4.92
N SER A 106 -9.52 -10.80 -4.31
CA SER A 106 -10.51 -11.78 -3.84
C SER A 106 -11.43 -11.13 -2.81
N TYR A 107 -12.74 -11.34 -2.95
CA TYR A 107 -13.71 -10.89 -1.97
C TYR A 107 -13.57 -11.64 -0.64
N LEU A 108 -13.18 -12.92 -0.65
CA LEU A 108 -12.92 -13.66 0.58
C LEU A 108 -11.76 -13.05 1.40
N ASP A 109 -10.70 -12.60 0.72
CA ASP A 109 -9.58 -11.93 1.39
C ASP A 109 -10.04 -10.61 2.05
N GLN A 110 -10.91 -9.84 1.37
CA GLN A 110 -11.51 -8.63 1.93
C GLN A 110 -12.31 -8.94 3.20
N LEU A 111 -13.17 -9.97 3.18
CA LEU A 111 -13.95 -10.39 4.35
C LEU A 111 -13.04 -10.80 5.52
N ARG A 112 -11.90 -11.42 5.23
CA ARG A 112 -10.94 -11.85 6.26
C ARG A 112 -10.29 -10.68 6.98
N TRP A 113 -9.92 -9.61 6.27
CA TRP A 113 -9.41 -8.40 6.90
C TRP A 113 -10.42 -7.81 7.89
N PHE A 114 -11.69 -7.72 7.48
CA PHE A 114 -12.75 -7.23 8.35
C PHE A 114 -12.98 -8.13 9.57
N ALA A 115 -12.98 -9.45 9.39
CA ALA A 115 -13.10 -10.40 10.47
C ALA A 115 -11.94 -10.33 11.48
N LEU A 116 -10.70 -10.08 11.01
CA LEU A 116 -9.54 -9.84 11.89
C LEU A 116 -9.62 -8.52 12.67
N GLY A 117 -10.44 -7.58 12.21
CA GLY A 117 -10.84 -6.37 12.94
C GLY A 117 -12.04 -6.59 13.86
N ASP A 118 -12.33 -7.83 14.26
CA ASP A 118 -13.47 -8.19 15.10
C ASP A 118 -14.83 -7.75 14.51
N PHE A 119 -14.96 -7.86 13.19
CA PHE A 119 -16.17 -7.49 12.44
C PHE A 119 -16.62 -6.04 12.68
N ASN A 120 -15.66 -5.16 12.97
CA ASN A 120 -15.90 -3.75 13.21
C ASN A 120 -14.92 -2.89 12.40
N LEU A 121 -15.47 -1.92 11.66
CA LEU A 121 -14.67 -1.04 10.79
C LEU A 121 -13.62 -0.26 11.60
N TRP A 122 -14.01 0.30 12.75
CA TRP A 122 -13.17 1.19 13.53
C TRP A 122 -12.04 0.44 14.25
N ASN A 123 -12.32 -0.76 14.74
CA ASN A 123 -11.28 -1.68 15.24
C ASN A 123 -10.28 -2.03 14.13
N LEU A 124 -10.77 -2.33 12.91
CA LEU A 124 -9.90 -2.56 11.76
C LEU A 124 -9.02 -1.33 11.48
N TRP A 125 -9.57 -0.11 11.47
CA TRP A 125 -8.80 1.11 11.26
C TRP A 125 -7.73 1.35 12.33
N ASP A 126 -8.07 1.12 13.59
CA ASP A 126 -7.14 1.27 14.69
C ASP A 126 -5.96 0.29 14.56
N ASN A 127 -6.24 -0.96 14.15
CA ASN A 127 -5.22 -1.97 13.86
C ASN A 127 -4.33 -1.60 12.66
N LEU A 128 -4.90 -0.95 11.63
CA LEU A 128 -4.20 -0.64 10.39
C LEU A 128 -3.32 0.62 10.46
N GLY A 129 -3.69 1.62 11.27
CA GLY A 129 -3.10 2.95 11.14
C GLY A 129 -2.95 3.77 12.41
N ARG A 130 -3.64 3.46 13.52
CA ARG A 130 -3.58 4.28 14.73
C ARG A 130 -2.22 4.20 15.40
N TYR A 131 -1.70 2.99 15.60
CA TYR A 131 -0.47 2.79 16.36
C TYR A 131 0.72 2.43 15.47
N ARG A 132 1.91 2.87 15.89
CA ARG A 132 3.18 2.51 15.27
C ARG A 132 4.25 2.26 16.33
N VAL A 133 5.26 1.47 15.99
CA VAL A 133 6.44 1.28 16.84
C VAL A 133 7.17 2.60 17.04
N LYS A 134 7.40 3.00 18.29
CA LYS A 134 8.19 4.19 18.63
C LYS A 134 9.64 3.95 18.18
N GLY A 135 10.20 4.89 17.43
CA GLY A 135 11.52 4.72 16.79
C GLY A 135 11.51 3.90 15.50
N GLY A 136 10.35 3.38 15.08
CA GLY A 136 10.18 2.61 13.84
C GLY A 136 10.40 1.10 14.01
N THR A 137 9.98 0.33 13.00
CA THR A 137 10.00 -1.15 13.05
C THR A 137 11.39 -1.74 13.21
N ARG A 138 12.44 -1.00 12.83
CA ARG A 138 13.83 -1.42 13.02
C ARG A 138 14.16 -1.68 14.49
N VAL A 139 13.60 -0.90 15.43
CA VAL A 139 13.83 -1.10 16.87
C VAL A 139 13.44 -2.53 17.27
N LEU A 140 12.25 -2.98 16.84
CA LEU A 140 11.79 -4.34 17.11
C LEU A 140 12.68 -5.40 16.46
N LEU A 141 13.13 -5.16 15.21
CA LEU A 141 14.05 -6.08 14.52
C LEU A 141 15.40 -6.18 15.22
N ASP A 142 15.95 -5.07 15.70
CA ASP A 142 17.21 -5.04 16.44
C ASP A 142 17.07 -5.78 17.78
N HIS A 143 15.93 -5.65 18.49
CA HIS A 143 15.65 -6.46 19.69
C HIS A 143 15.56 -7.96 19.38
N MET A 144 14.86 -8.35 18.32
CA MET A 144 14.78 -9.75 17.90
C MET A 144 16.15 -10.31 17.54
N GLN A 145 16.99 -9.53 16.85
CA GLN A 145 18.34 -9.94 16.47
C GLN A 145 19.23 -10.12 17.70
N ASN A 146 19.17 -9.20 18.67
CA ASN A 146 19.99 -9.26 19.88
C ASN A 146 19.54 -10.35 20.87
N ASP A 147 18.35 -10.95 20.68
CA ASP A 147 17.84 -12.06 21.49
C ASP A 147 18.34 -13.43 21.01
N ASN A 148 19.25 -13.47 20.03
CA ASN A 148 19.87 -14.71 19.56
C ASN A 148 21.25 -14.46 18.89
N ASP A 149 22.04 -15.53 18.75
CA ASP A 149 23.39 -15.46 18.17
C ASP A 149 23.42 -15.70 16.65
N SER A 150 22.33 -15.43 15.93
CA SER A 150 22.32 -15.62 14.47
C SER A 150 23.22 -14.61 13.76
N GLU A 151 23.90 -15.06 12.72
CA GLU A 151 24.66 -14.19 11.82
C GLU A 151 23.72 -13.59 10.76
N VAL A 152 23.85 -12.28 10.51
CA VAL A 152 23.10 -11.58 9.46
C VAL A 152 24.01 -11.19 8.31
N ILE A 153 23.77 -11.78 7.14
CA ILE A 153 24.53 -11.52 5.93
C ILE A 153 23.68 -10.70 4.96
N TYR A 154 24.02 -9.44 4.79
CA TYR A 154 23.35 -8.53 3.85
C TYR A 154 23.88 -8.68 2.42
N SER A 155 23.17 -8.07 1.47
CA SER A 155 23.59 -7.98 0.05
C SER A 155 23.94 -9.32 -0.60
N SER A 156 23.35 -10.42 -0.11
CA SER A 156 23.61 -11.79 -0.55
C SER A 156 22.34 -12.46 -1.10
N PRO A 157 21.77 -12.01 -2.23
CA PRO A 157 20.59 -12.65 -2.78
C PRO A 157 20.84 -14.13 -3.06
N VAL A 158 19.95 -14.99 -2.58
CA VAL A 158 19.98 -16.42 -2.86
C VAL A 158 19.66 -16.66 -4.33
N GLN A 159 20.37 -17.60 -4.94
CA GLN A 159 20.13 -18.11 -6.29
C GLN A 159 19.47 -19.49 -6.23
N SER A 160 20.01 -20.39 -5.40
CA SER A 160 19.53 -21.77 -5.35
C SER A 160 19.58 -22.38 -3.95
N VAL A 161 18.72 -23.39 -3.76
CA VAL A 161 18.61 -24.18 -2.53
C VAL A 161 18.56 -25.65 -2.92
N VAL A 162 19.60 -26.40 -2.54
CA VAL A 162 19.73 -27.83 -2.82
C VAL A 162 19.63 -28.62 -1.52
N GLN A 163 18.57 -29.40 -1.36
CA GLN A 163 18.37 -30.31 -0.24
C GLN A 163 18.85 -31.72 -0.62
N SER A 164 19.70 -32.28 0.24
CA SER A 164 20.09 -33.69 0.27
C SER A 164 19.50 -34.36 1.53
N HIS A 165 19.77 -35.65 1.73
CA HIS A 165 19.17 -36.44 2.83
C HIS A 165 19.27 -35.80 4.23
N ASN A 166 20.41 -35.18 4.58
CA ASN A 166 20.65 -34.63 5.92
C ASN A 166 21.14 -33.17 5.93
N ARG A 167 21.15 -32.50 4.78
CA ARG A 167 21.72 -31.16 4.62
C ARG A 167 20.99 -30.37 3.55
N VAL A 168 21.07 -29.05 3.69
CA VAL A 168 20.65 -28.08 2.68
C VAL A 168 21.84 -27.18 2.35
N THR A 169 22.07 -26.99 1.07
CA THR A 169 23.09 -26.09 0.53
C THR A 169 22.39 -24.90 -0.12
N VAL A 170 22.72 -23.70 0.34
CA VAL A 170 22.20 -22.43 -0.20
C VAL A 170 23.32 -21.73 -0.95
N THR A 171 23.09 -21.43 -2.23
CA THR A 171 24.06 -20.70 -3.06
C THR A 171 23.53 -19.33 -3.40
N THR A 172 24.34 -18.30 -3.19
CA THR A 172 24.03 -16.91 -3.53
C THR A 172 24.34 -16.61 -4.99
N LYS A 173 23.79 -15.52 -5.53
CA LYS A 173 24.11 -15.04 -6.89
C LYS A 173 25.59 -14.66 -7.08
N ALA A 174 26.30 -14.38 -5.99
CA ALA A 174 27.73 -14.11 -6.00
C ALA A 174 28.60 -15.39 -5.92
N GLY A 175 27.99 -16.57 -5.88
CA GLY A 175 28.67 -17.86 -5.80
C GLY A 175 29.04 -18.33 -4.40
N ALA A 176 28.80 -17.53 -3.35
CA ALA A 176 29.01 -17.98 -1.96
C ALA A 176 28.01 -19.08 -1.59
N THR A 177 28.47 -20.08 -0.84
CA THR A 177 27.70 -21.26 -0.45
C THR A 177 27.64 -21.42 1.07
N TYR A 178 26.45 -21.72 1.59
CA TYR A 178 26.19 -22.00 3.00
C TYR A 178 25.55 -23.37 3.16
N VAL A 179 25.97 -24.13 4.16
CA VAL A 179 25.47 -25.49 4.42
C VAL A 179 24.83 -25.54 5.81
N ALA A 180 23.61 -26.05 5.88
CA ALA A 180 22.85 -26.18 7.13
C ALA A 180 22.10 -27.51 7.18
N ARG A 181 21.54 -27.86 8.35
CA ARG A 181 20.64 -29.03 8.49
C ARG A 181 19.24 -28.74 7.94
N SER A 182 18.83 -27.48 7.93
CA SER A 182 17.51 -27.03 7.50
C SER A 182 17.59 -25.59 7.02
N VAL A 183 16.61 -25.19 6.20
CA VAL A 183 16.46 -23.80 5.74
C VAL A 183 15.03 -23.34 5.97
N VAL A 184 14.87 -22.11 6.44
CA VAL A 184 13.57 -21.44 6.52
C VAL A 184 13.52 -20.41 5.38
N VAL A 185 12.55 -20.57 4.47
CA VAL A 185 12.37 -19.65 3.35
C VAL A 185 11.27 -18.66 3.69
N ALA A 186 11.67 -17.44 4.06
CA ALA A 186 10.78 -16.33 4.41
C ALA A 186 10.78 -15.23 3.33
N LEU A 187 10.77 -15.63 2.06
CA LEU A 187 10.71 -14.72 0.93
C LEU A 187 9.27 -14.26 0.65
N PRO A 188 9.05 -13.05 0.11
CA PRO A 188 7.77 -12.68 -0.47
C PRO A 188 7.37 -13.70 -1.54
N LEU A 189 6.07 -14.06 -1.61
CA LEU A 189 5.57 -15.04 -2.58
C LEU A 189 5.98 -14.69 -4.02
N ASN A 190 5.95 -13.41 -4.39
CA ASN A 190 6.32 -12.94 -5.73
C ASN A 190 7.82 -13.11 -6.08
N CYS A 191 8.66 -13.45 -5.10
CA CYS A 191 10.09 -13.71 -5.25
C CYS A 191 10.43 -15.20 -5.19
N LEU A 192 9.48 -16.08 -4.82
CA LEU A 192 9.77 -17.51 -4.65
C LEU A 192 10.18 -18.17 -5.97
N ASN A 193 9.65 -17.68 -7.10
CA ASN A 193 9.96 -18.22 -8.42
C ASN A 193 11.34 -17.80 -8.94
N ASP A 194 12.03 -16.90 -8.24
CA ASP A 194 13.38 -16.45 -8.60
C ASP A 194 14.48 -17.35 -8.00
N ILE A 195 14.10 -18.40 -7.24
CA ILE A 195 15.02 -19.31 -6.55
C ILE A 195 14.92 -20.72 -7.15
N ASP A 196 16.07 -21.29 -7.50
CA ASP A 196 16.16 -22.66 -8.01
C ASP A 196 16.18 -23.67 -6.84
N PHE A 197 15.10 -24.44 -6.69
CA PHE A 197 15.00 -25.49 -5.68
C PHE A 197 15.31 -26.88 -6.26
N ALA A 198 16.18 -27.64 -5.60
CA ALA A 198 16.46 -29.04 -5.89
C ALA A 198 16.37 -29.90 -4.62
N PRO A 199 15.49 -30.92 -4.54
CA PRO A 199 14.47 -31.26 -5.53
C PRO A 199 13.46 -30.12 -5.71
N LYS A 200 12.74 -30.15 -6.84
CA LYS A 200 11.68 -29.16 -7.10
C LYS A 200 10.66 -29.18 -5.96
N THR A 201 10.13 -28.00 -5.63
CA THR A 201 9.01 -27.88 -4.69
C THR A 201 7.76 -28.57 -5.24
N SER A 202 6.71 -28.77 -4.44
CA SER A 202 5.48 -29.38 -4.92
C SER A 202 4.87 -28.58 -6.08
N SER A 203 4.16 -29.25 -6.99
CA SER A 203 3.48 -28.62 -8.12
C SER A 203 2.55 -27.48 -7.70
N THR A 204 1.90 -27.60 -6.53
CA THR A 204 1.07 -26.54 -5.95
C THR A 204 1.89 -25.30 -5.60
N LYS A 205 3.05 -25.47 -4.95
CA LYS A 205 3.93 -24.34 -4.61
C LYS A 205 4.48 -23.66 -5.88
N GLN A 206 4.87 -24.44 -6.88
CA GLN A 206 5.32 -23.91 -8.18
C GLN A 206 4.21 -23.08 -8.83
N ARG A 207 3.01 -23.64 -9.01
CA ARG A 207 1.87 -22.94 -9.61
C ARG A 207 1.50 -21.63 -8.89
N VAL A 208 1.47 -21.65 -7.55
CA VAL A 208 1.13 -20.44 -6.76
C VAL A 208 2.24 -19.39 -6.82
N SER A 209 3.50 -19.81 -6.82
CA SER A 209 4.68 -18.95 -6.99
C SER A 209 4.73 -18.30 -8.38
N GLU A 210 4.41 -19.06 -9.43
CA GLU A 210 4.29 -18.56 -10.80
C GLU A 210 3.13 -17.58 -10.96
N ALA A 211 1.97 -17.89 -10.34
CA ALA A 211 0.78 -17.04 -10.38
C ALA A 211 0.96 -15.71 -9.63
N ARG A 212 1.79 -15.68 -8.58
CA ARG A 212 2.06 -14.52 -7.72
C ARG A 212 0.81 -14.03 -6.95
N HIS A 213 0.99 -13.09 -6.04
CA HIS A 213 -0.10 -12.30 -5.46
C HIS A 213 -0.28 -10.97 -6.21
N THR A 214 -1.47 -10.41 -6.12
CA THR A 214 -1.91 -9.21 -6.87
C THR A 214 -1.37 -7.90 -6.32
N GLY A 215 -0.94 -7.90 -5.05
CA GLY A 215 -0.36 -6.75 -4.35
C GLY A 215 0.77 -6.08 -5.12
N SER A 216 0.51 -4.85 -5.53
CA SER A 216 1.36 -4.04 -6.41
C SER A 216 1.35 -2.55 -6.04
N GLY A 217 0.78 -2.18 -4.88
CA GLY A 217 0.72 -0.79 -4.41
C GLY A 217 2.09 -0.11 -4.18
N ILE A 218 2.10 1.22 -4.33
CA ILE A 218 3.27 2.06 -4.08
C ILE A 218 3.02 2.97 -2.87
N LYS A 219 4.04 3.16 -2.03
CA LYS A 219 4.03 4.14 -0.95
C LYS A 219 4.69 5.43 -1.40
N ILE A 220 4.03 6.56 -1.14
CA ILE A 220 4.53 7.89 -1.51
C ILE A 220 4.59 8.80 -0.29
N TYR A 221 5.68 9.52 -0.14
CA TYR A 221 5.81 10.66 0.77
C TYR A 221 6.02 11.93 -0.06
N ALA A 222 5.24 12.96 0.22
CA ALA A 222 5.27 14.23 -0.51
C ALA A 222 5.43 15.40 0.47
N ARG A 223 6.54 16.14 0.40
CA ARG A 223 6.73 17.33 1.23
C ARG A 223 5.99 18.53 0.63
N THR A 224 5.17 19.21 1.42
CA THR A 224 4.48 20.44 1.02
C THR A 224 5.11 21.67 1.65
N ARG A 225 5.13 22.79 0.92
CA ARG A 225 5.58 24.09 1.44
C ARG A 225 4.58 24.68 2.44
N ARG A 226 3.28 24.55 2.14
CA ARG A 226 2.20 25.02 3.01
C ARG A 226 1.98 24.05 4.17
N LYS A 227 1.62 24.61 5.32
CA LYS A 227 1.02 23.87 6.43
C LYS A 227 -0.47 23.70 6.16
N TYR A 228 -0.95 22.47 6.23
CA TYR A 228 -2.36 22.11 6.13
C TYR A 228 -2.84 21.63 7.50
N PRO A 229 -4.15 21.57 7.81
CA PRO A 229 -4.63 20.82 8.98
C PRO A 229 -4.22 19.35 8.92
N ILE A 230 -4.27 18.61 10.03
CA ILE A 230 -4.18 17.14 9.95
C ILE A 230 -5.49 16.65 9.33
N PHE A 231 -5.39 15.90 8.23
CA PHE A 231 -6.55 15.45 7.49
C PHE A 231 -6.37 14.03 6.96
N LEU A 232 -7.50 13.40 6.68
CA LEU A 232 -7.62 12.17 5.92
C LEU A 232 -8.14 12.49 4.51
N GLY A 233 -7.57 11.86 3.50
CA GLY A 233 -7.97 12.00 2.10
C GLY A 233 -8.35 10.63 1.53
N HIS A 234 -9.60 10.52 1.07
CA HIS A 234 -10.18 9.34 0.45
C HIS A 234 -10.64 9.70 -0.98
N GLY A 235 -9.73 9.56 -1.93
CA GLY A 235 -10.01 9.73 -3.35
C GLY A 235 -10.82 8.56 -3.93
N ASN A 236 -10.95 8.56 -5.26
CA ASN A 236 -11.44 7.40 -6.02
C ASN A 236 -10.24 6.51 -6.40
N TYR A 237 -10.40 5.19 -6.37
CA TYR A 237 -9.35 4.19 -6.66
C TYR A 237 -8.68 4.32 -8.05
N GLN A 238 -9.35 4.97 -8.99
CA GLN A 238 -8.83 5.29 -10.32
C GLN A 238 -7.86 6.48 -10.29
N MET A 239 -7.87 7.28 -9.23
CA MET A 239 -6.95 8.38 -9.04
C MET A 239 -5.53 7.87 -8.70
N PRO A 240 -4.47 8.58 -9.11
CA PRO A 240 -3.10 8.20 -8.79
C PRO A 240 -2.85 8.17 -7.27
N LEU A 241 -3.44 9.13 -6.53
CA LEU A 241 -3.41 9.20 -5.08
C LEU A 241 -4.85 9.01 -4.56
N PHE A 242 -5.21 7.76 -4.30
CA PHE A 242 -6.56 7.41 -3.88
C PHE A 242 -6.74 7.38 -2.36
N PHE A 243 -5.65 7.23 -1.60
CA PHE A 243 -5.70 7.35 -0.15
C PHE A 243 -4.48 8.09 0.34
N TYR A 244 -4.68 9.13 1.14
CA TYR A 244 -3.58 9.96 1.61
C TYR A 244 -3.91 10.61 2.94
N SER A 245 -2.90 10.83 3.77
CA SER A 245 -3.06 11.53 5.04
C SER A 245 -1.90 12.47 5.29
N ARG A 246 -2.15 13.51 6.06
CA ARG A 246 -1.07 14.36 6.54
C ARG A 246 -0.36 13.66 7.69
N ASN A 247 0.97 13.57 7.57
CA ASN A 247 1.87 13.20 8.64
C ASN A 247 2.79 14.37 9.01
N THR A 248 3.26 14.39 10.26
CA THR A 248 4.16 15.41 10.78
C THR A 248 5.61 14.99 10.57
N MET A 249 6.39 15.78 9.82
CA MET A 249 7.86 15.59 9.74
C MET A 249 8.60 16.49 10.74
N THR A 250 8.18 17.75 10.89
CA THR A 250 8.73 18.75 11.83
C THR A 250 7.68 19.83 12.14
N THR A 251 8.00 20.80 13.01
CA THR A 251 7.12 21.96 13.32
C THR A 251 6.89 22.90 12.13
N THR A 252 7.70 22.85 11.07
CA THR A 252 7.68 23.82 9.96
C THR A 252 7.30 23.21 8.60
N THR A 253 7.33 21.89 8.42
CA THR A 253 7.03 21.23 7.13
C THR A 253 6.02 20.09 7.29
N SER A 254 5.12 19.93 6.30
CA SER A 254 4.16 18.83 6.27
C SER A 254 4.59 17.77 5.27
N CYS A 255 4.27 16.51 5.58
CA CYS A 255 4.45 15.39 4.66
C CYS A 255 3.09 14.76 4.37
N LEU A 256 2.75 14.63 3.10
CA LEU A 256 1.61 13.85 2.66
C LEU A 256 2.07 12.42 2.47
N LEU A 257 1.45 11.49 3.16
CA LEU A 257 1.65 10.07 2.96
C LEU A 257 0.52 9.54 2.09
N GLY A 258 0.83 9.02 0.91
CA GLY A 258 -0.14 8.49 -0.04
C GLY A 258 0.08 7.01 -0.34
N LEU A 259 -1.02 6.30 -0.60
CA LEU A 259 -1.04 5.03 -1.31
C LEU A 259 -1.45 5.31 -2.76
N ALA A 260 -0.70 4.73 -3.68
CA ALA A 260 -0.83 5.00 -5.10
C ALA A 260 -1.09 3.73 -5.91
N SER A 261 -1.91 3.90 -6.94
CA SER A 261 -2.20 2.86 -7.93
C SER A 261 -1.10 2.80 -8.99
N ILE A 262 -0.74 1.59 -9.41
CA ILE A 262 0.20 1.35 -10.53
C ILE A 262 -0.39 1.71 -11.90
N ARG A 263 -1.71 1.87 -12.03
CA ARG A 263 -2.35 2.20 -13.33
C ARG A 263 -1.85 3.50 -13.96
N THR A 264 -1.20 4.37 -13.20
CA THR A 264 -0.54 5.54 -13.76
C THR A 264 0.92 5.24 -14.04
N ASN A 265 1.37 5.51 -15.27
CA ASN A 265 2.80 5.59 -15.57
C ASN A 265 3.41 6.68 -14.70
N TRP A 266 3.96 6.28 -13.56
CA TRP A 266 4.68 7.20 -12.71
C TRP A 266 6.09 7.40 -13.27
N THR A 267 6.28 8.44 -14.08
CA THR A 267 7.63 8.89 -14.46
C THR A 267 8.19 9.77 -13.34
N PHE A 268 8.87 9.15 -12.37
CA PHE A 268 9.38 9.81 -11.15
C PHE A 268 10.67 10.66 -11.35
N THR A 269 11.04 10.99 -12.58
CA THR A 269 12.35 11.57 -12.92
C THR A 269 12.41 13.11 -12.98
N THR A 270 11.36 13.87 -12.65
CA THR A 270 11.49 15.35 -12.71
C THR A 270 10.63 16.09 -11.68
N VAL A 271 11.28 16.63 -10.64
CA VAL A 271 10.74 17.75 -9.87
C VAL A 271 10.95 19.02 -10.71
N LYS A 272 9.98 19.41 -11.54
CA LYS A 272 10.03 20.71 -12.23
C LYS A 272 9.57 21.83 -11.29
N ARG A 273 10.37 22.89 -11.16
CA ARG A 273 9.95 24.20 -10.63
C ARG A 273 8.96 24.79 -11.66
N PHE A 274 7.72 25.06 -11.27
CA PHE A 274 6.75 25.74 -12.16
C PHE A 274 7.04 27.25 -12.19
N PRO A 275 7.24 27.87 -13.38
CA PRO A 275 7.35 29.32 -13.48
C PRO A 275 5.98 30.00 -13.35
N ARG A 276 5.96 31.20 -12.78
CA ARG A 276 4.80 32.10 -12.73
C ARG A 276 4.45 32.51 -14.17
N GLN A 277 3.20 32.33 -14.59
CA GLN A 277 2.66 33.10 -15.71
C GLN A 277 1.49 33.94 -15.21
N CYS A 278 1.78 35.23 -15.09
CA CYS A 278 0.79 36.30 -15.04
C CYS A 278 0.28 36.59 -16.47
N ALA A 279 -0.92 37.15 -16.54
CA ALA A 279 -1.72 37.49 -17.70
C ALA A 279 -0.99 38.19 -18.87
N ASN A 280 -1.28 37.78 -20.12
CA ASN A 280 -1.93 38.61 -21.16
C ASN A 280 -1.83 37.98 -22.59
N SER A 281 -2.94 38.14 -23.33
CA SER A 281 -3.12 38.26 -24.81
C SER A 281 -2.72 37.14 -25.80
N SER A 282 -3.76 36.50 -26.39
CA SER A 282 -4.16 36.35 -27.82
C SER A 282 -3.15 35.87 -28.92
N PRO A 283 -3.58 35.38 -30.11
CA PRO A 283 -3.21 34.05 -30.61
C PRO A 283 -2.35 34.07 -31.88
N THR A 284 -1.35 33.19 -31.98
CA THR A 284 -0.81 32.75 -33.28
C THR A 284 -0.27 31.33 -33.22
N SER A 285 -0.54 30.62 -34.32
CA SER A 285 -0.20 29.25 -34.66
C SER A 285 1.31 29.00 -34.74
N LYS A 286 1.76 27.84 -34.25
CA LYS A 286 2.75 26.95 -34.89
C LYS A 286 2.87 25.63 -34.13
N LEU A 287 3.00 24.56 -34.90
CA LEU A 287 3.15 23.17 -34.46
C LEU A 287 4.36 23.01 -33.54
N GLU A 288 4.14 22.44 -32.35
CA GLU A 288 5.16 21.64 -31.66
C GLU A 288 4.51 20.36 -31.12
N LYS A 289 5.21 19.24 -31.37
CA LYS A 289 4.83 17.88 -30.97
C LYS A 289 4.49 17.84 -29.48
N ARG A 290 3.20 17.67 -29.16
CA ARG A 290 2.72 17.45 -27.79
C ARG A 290 3.16 16.07 -27.33
N PHE A 291 4.23 16.00 -26.56
CA PHE A 291 4.41 14.90 -25.61
C PHE A 291 3.33 15.05 -24.52
N HIS A 292 2.32 14.19 -24.53
CA HIS A 292 1.34 14.09 -23.45
C HIS A 292 2.05 13.61 -22.17
N THR A 293 2.52 14.56 -21.37
CA THR A 293 2.90 14.33 -19.98
C THR A 293 1.68 14.62 -19.12
N THR A 294 1.07 13.57 -18.59
CA THR A 294 -0.04 13.65 -17.65
C THR A 294 0.49 14.23 -16.34
N GLY A 295 0.43 15.56 -16.22
CA GLY A 295 0.79 16.25 -14.97
C GLY A 295 -0.15 15.83 -13.84
N ILE A 296 0.40 15.32 -12.75
CA ILE A 296 -0.37 14.96 -11.55
C ILE A 296 -0.84 16.26 -10.89
N ARG A 297 -2.14 16.58 -11.03
CA ARG A 297 -2.79 17.54 -10.15
C ARG A 297 -3.19 16.80 -8.89
N ILE A 298 -2.45 17.03 -7.81
CA ILE A 298 -2.94 16.67 -6.47
C ILE A 298 -4.04 17.69 -6.15
N LEU A 299 -5.29 17.25 -6.16
CA LEU A 299 -6.44 18.04 -5.73
C LEU A 299 -6.35 18.19 -4.22
N MET A 300 -5.60 19.20 -3.78
CA MET A 300 -5.64 19.70 -2.41
C MET A 300 -6.79 20.72 -2.31
N PRO A 301 -7.37 20.94 -1.12
CA PRO A 301 -8.25 22.08 -0.92
C PRO A 301 -7.42 23.34 -1.16
N VAL A 302 -7.68 24.06 -2.25
CA VAL A 302 -6.98 25.30 -2.57
C VAL A 302 -8.00 26.40 -2.86
N GLU A 303 -8.09 27.37 -1.95
CA GLU A 303 -8.16 28.77 -2.37
C GLU A 303 -6.77 29.16 -2.90
N HIS A 304 -6.69 29.25 -4.23
CA HIS A 304 -5.64 29.84 -5.06
C HIS A 304 -4.15 29.62 -4.67
N GLY A 305 -3.42 28.87 -5.50
CA GLY A 305 -1.95 28.89 -5.56
C GLY A 305 -1.28 27.55 -5.90
N ALA A 306 -0.19 27.61 -6.68
CA ALA A 306 0.58 26.44 -7.11
C ALA A 306 1.38 25.79 -5.96
N CYS A 307 1.41 24.45 -5.93
CA CYS A 307 2.17 23.64 -4.96
C CYS A 307 3.42 23.06 -5.61
N THR A 308 4.58 23.18 -4.95
CA THR A 308 5.79 22.43 -5.31
C THR A 308 5.90 21.22 -4.39
N VAL A 309 5.94 20.02 -4.98
CA VAL A 309 5.96 18.74 -4.27
C VAL A 309 7.28 18.04 -4.51
N GLN A 310 7.95 17.60 -3.45
CA GLN A 310 9.08 16.68 -3.54
C GLN A 310 8.59 15.29 -3.14
N ILE A 311 8.66 14.35 -4.08
CA ILE A 311 8.11 13.00 -3.98
C ILE A 311 9.23 12.02 -3.64
N TYR A 312 9.06 11.25 -2.57
CA TYR A 312 9.85 10.06 -2.25
C TYR A 312 8.96 8.84 -2.38
N SER A 313 9.39 7.83 -3.13
CA SER A 313 8.63 6.58 -3.29
C SER A 313 9.46 5.37 -2.88
N ARG A 314 8.76 4.35 -2.37
CA ARG A 314 9.33 3.00 -2.18
C ARG A 314 8.25 2.00 -2.59
N MET A 315 8.60 1.09 -3.48
CA MET A 315 7.72 -0.03 -3.84
C MET A 315 7.58 -0.94 -2.62
N ILE A 316 6.34 -1.27 -2.25
CA ILE A 316 6.04 -2.02 -1.02
C ILE A 316 6.46 -3.50 -1.19
N TYR A 317 6.41 -4.01 -2.43
CA TYR A 317 6.92 -5.33 -2.83
C TYR A 317 7.81 -5.17 -4.06
N PRO A 318 9.14 -5.12 -3.94
CA PRO A 318 10.00 -5.05 -5.11
C PRO A 318 9.91 -6.37 -5.87
N ASN A 319 9.50 -6.33 -7.14
CA ASN A 319 9.93 -7.37 -8.08
C ASN A 319 11.47 -7.33 -8.09
N CYS A 320 12.14 -8.46 -7.84
CA CYS A 320 13.61 -8.51 -7.78
C CYS A 320 14.30 -8.08 -9.09
N SER A 321 13.55 -7.99 -10.19
CA SER A 321 13.98 -7.50 -11.51
C SER A 321 13.67 -6.02 -11.79
N ALA A 322 13.07 -5.27 -10.86
CA ALA A 322 12.85 -3.83 -11.04
C ALA A 322 14.12 -3.03 -10.70
N PRO A 323 14.60 -2.11 -11.57
CA PRO A 323 15.77 -1.31 -11.28
C PRO A 323 15.55 -0.43 -10.04
N LYS A 324 16.51 -0.46 -9.11
CA LYS A 324 16.54 0.44 -7.94
C LYS A 324 16.83 1.87 -8.39
N THR A 325 15.81 2.68 -8.65
CA THR A 325 15.98 4.13 -8.78
C THR A 325 15.86 4.78 -7.41
N THR A 326 17.00 4.97 -6.74
CA THR A 326 17.10 5.92 -5.62
C THR A 326 17.82 7.15 -6.16
N SER A 327 17.10 8.23 -6.42
CA SER A 327 17.69 9.51 -6.80
C SER A 327 17.72 10.42 -5.57
N ILE A 328 18.89 10.52 -4.93
CA ILE A 328 19.17 11.57 -3.96
C ILE A 328 19.81 12.71 -4.75
N LEU A 329 19.09 13.82 -4.91
CA LEU A 329 19.64 15.04 -5.51
C LEU A 329 19.94 16.03 -4.39
N GLN A 330 21.23 16.30 -4.20
CA GLN A 330 21.71 17.40 -3.35
C GLN A 330 21.29 18.75 -3.97
N VAL A 331 20.85 19.67 -3.12
CA VAL A 331 20.43 21.02 -3.50
C VAL A 331 21.60 21.95 -3.18
N PRO A 332 22.19 22.70 -4.14
CA PRO A 332 23.06 23.82 -3.82
C PRO A 332 22.23 24.97 -3.24
N THR A 333 22.83 25.68 -2.27
CA THR A 333 22.28 26.75 -1.43
C THR A 333 21.36 27.75 -2.12
#